data_AF-A0A497PPW6-F1
#
_entry.id   AF-A0A497PPW6-F1
#
_cell.length_a   1.000
_cell.length_b   1.000
_cell.length_c   1.000
_cell.angle_alpha   90.00
_cell.angle_beta   90.00
_cell.angle_gamma   90.00
#
_symmetry.space_group_name_H-M   'P 1'
#
loop_
_entity.id
_entity.type
_entity.pdbx_description
1 polymer ?
#
loop_
_entity_poly.entity_id
_entity_poly.type
_entity_poly.pdbx_seq_one_letter_code
_entity_poly.pdbx_strand_id
1 'polypeptide(L)'
;MINRFLLLMLFALLSAVTSSILWSIYGWHVFFQILFILLVAGIGENVVSSQGYYYYTQHHLNGPFVREVPIWIMYLWVFCIQTSLLVSLSLGFSGLSASMMAGLLALLFDLIVLEPYLSRTISLWKWTPVEGGYFRFIPERLNRFTAPPGNYVVWYLFPFIANSLLIVLVYLF
;
A
#
# COMPACT_ATOMS: atom_id res chain seq x y z
N MET A 1 -18.67 18.34 -9.15
CA MET A 1 -17.31 18.46 -9.74
C MET A 1 -16.17 18.39 -8.69
N ILE A 2 -16.44 18.61 -7.41
CA ILE A 2 -15.45 18.71 -6.30
C ILE A 2 -14.82 17.37 -5.85
N ASN A 3 -15.34 16.22 -6.28
CA ASN A 3 -14.95 14.92 -5.70
C ASN A 3 -13.68 14.27 -6.29
N ARG A 4 -13.11 14.78 -7.39
CA ARG A 4 -12.03 14.07 -8.10
C ARG A 4 -10.70 14.07 -7.34
N PHE A 5 -10.39 15.12 -6.59
CA PHE A 5 -9.06 15.29 -5.99
C PHE A 5 -8.99 14.93 -4.50
N LEU A 6 -10.12 14.58 -3.89
CA LEU A 6 -10.21 14.42 -2.45
C LEU A 6 -9.30 13.29 -1.93
N LEU A 7 -9.30 12.13 -2.59
CA LEU A 7 -8.44 11.01 -2.22
C LEU A 7 -6.95 11.34 -2.39
N LEU A 8 -6.60 12.02 -3.48
CA LEU A 8 -5.22 12.45 -3.71
C LEU A 8 -4.74 13.41 -2.63
N MET A 9 -5.53 14.45 -2.34
CA MET A 9 -5.17 15.41 -1.28
C MET A 9 -5.10 14.73 0.09
N LEU A 10 -6.06 13.84 0.39
CA LEU A 10 -6.09 13.10 1.66
C LEU A 10 -4.84 12.24 1.83
N PHE A 11 -4.53 11.37 0.87
CA PHE A 11 -3.39 10.47 1.00
C PHE A 11 -2.06 11.19 0.85
N ALA A 12 -1.96 12.25 0.05
CA ALA A 12 -0.76 13.09 0.01
C ALA A 12 -0.51 13.76 1.37
N LEU A 13 -1.56 14.29 2.02
CA LEU A 13 -1.45 14.90 3.35
C LEU A 13 -1.10 13.87 4.42
N LEU A 14 -1.79 12.73 4.45
CA LEU A 14 -1.52 11.65 5.41
C LEU A 14 -0.10 11.09 5.25
N SER A 15 0.36 10.92 4.00
CA SER A 15 1.75 10.53 3.71
C SER A 15 2.74 11.57 4.20
N ALA A 16 2.48 12.85 3.93
CA ALA A 16 3.36 13.94 4.38
C ALA A 16 3.45 13.99 5.92
N VAL A 17 2.33 13.84 6.62
CA VAL A 17 2.30 13.80 8.09
C VAL A 17 3.09 12.61 8.63
N THR A 18 2.82 11.40 8.14
CA THR A 18 3.52 10.19 8.60
C THR A 18 5.00 10.21 8.27
N SER A 19 5.37 10.70 7.08
CA SER A 19 6.76 10.92 6.68
C SER A 19 7.45 11.95 7.57
N SER A 20 6.77 13.05 7.92
CA SER A 20 7.33 14.07 8.81
C SER A 20 7.59 13.53 10.21
N ILE A 21 6.71 12.67 10.74
CA ILE A 21 6.90 12.03 12.05
C ILE A 21 8.07 11.04 11.97
N LEU A 22 8.16 10.20 10.94
CA LEU A 22 9.30 9.30 10.81
C LEU A 22 10.61 10.05 10.57
N TRP A 23 10.58 11.19 9.86
CA TRP A 23 11.76 12.01 9.62
C TRP A 23 12.33 12.57 10.92
N SER A 24 11.49 12.92 11.91
CA SER A 24 11.99 13.36 13.22
C SER A 24 12.62 12.23 14.04
N ILE A 25 12.28 10.96 13.75
CA ILE A 25 12.82 9.77 14.43
C ILE A 25 14.08 9.25 13.75
N TYR A 26 14.06 9.12 12.42
CA TYR A 26 15.10 8.45 11.62
C TYR A 26 15.89 9.38 10.70
N GLY A 27 15.56 10.67 10.69
CA GLY A 27 16.24 11.69 9.89
C GLY A 27 16.04 11.50 8.39
N TRP A 28 17.07 11.90 7.64
CA TRP A 28 17.06 11.94 6.18
C TRP A 28 16.94 10.56 5.50
N HIS A 29 17.21 9.45 6.23
CA HIS A 29 17.06 8.08 5.72
C HIS A 29 15.63 7.78 5.26
N VAL A 30 14.63 8.45 5.85
CA VAL A 30 13.22 8.32 5.46
C VAL A 30 12.98 8.72 4.00
N PHE A 31 13.79 9.63 3.46
CA PHE A 31 13.75 10.00 2.04
C PHE A 31 13.93 8.77 1.13
N PHE A 32 14.93 7.93 1.40
CA PHE A 32 15.18 6.75 0.59
C PHE A 32 14.08 5.71 0.72
N GLN A 33 13.52 5.58 1.93
CA GLN A 33 12.36 4.72 2.14
C GLN A 33 11.17 5.20 1.28
N ILE A 34 10.85 6.49 1.29
CA ILE A 34 9.76 7.06 0.49
C ILE A 34 10.02 6.82 -1.01
N LEU A 35 11.24 7.08 -1.49
CA LEU A 35 11.59 6.83 -2.90
C LEU A 35 11.42 5.36 -3.27
N PHE A 36 11.90 4.45 -2.42
CA PHE A 36 11.73 3.01 -2.62
C PHE A 36 10.26 2.63 -2.70
N ILE A 37 9.43 3.14 -1.78
CA ILE A 37 8.00 2.86 -1.76
C ILE A 37 7.33 3.36 -3.05
N LEU A 38 7.57 4.61 -3.43
CA LEU A 38 6.95 5.22 -4.62
C LEU A 38 7.35 4.48 -5.91
N LEU A 39 8.61 4.06 -6.03
CA LEU A 39 9.10 3.31 -7.19
C LEU A 39 8.43 1.93 -7.29
N VAL A 40 8.45 1.17 -6.19
CA VAL A 40 7.88 -0.19 -6.16
C VAL A 40 6.37 -0.16 -6.31
N ALA A 41 5.66 0.74 -5.62
CA ALA A 41 4.22 0.89 -5.76
C ALA A 41 3.84 1.37 -7.17
N GLY A 42 4.54 2.39 -7.69
CA GLY A 42 4.29 2.92 -9.02
C GLY A 42 4.46 1.88 -10.12
N ILE A 43 5.52 1.07 -10.07
CA ILE A 43 5.76 0.00 -11.04
C ILE A 43 4.81 -1.18 -10.79
N GLY A 44 4.73 -1.66 -9.55
CA GLY A 44 4.00 -2.85 -9.16
C GLY A 44 2.51 -2.76 -9.50
N GLU A 45 1.86 -1.66 -9.10
CA GLU A 45 0.44 -1.43 -9.41
C GLU A 45 0.19 -1.38 -10.91
N ASN A 46 1.06 -0.68 -11.66
CA ASN A 46 0.93 -0.60 -13.11
C ASN A 46 1.09 -1.96 -13.79
N VAL A 47 2.04 -2.79 -13.32
CA VAL A 47 2.24 -4.15 -13.86
C VAL A 47 1.02 -5.01 -13.57
N VAL A 48 0.55 -5.04 -12.31
CA VAL A 48 -0.61 -5.85 -11.90
C VAL A 48 -1.88 -5.42 -12.65
N SER A 49 -2.11 -4.11 -12.79
CA SER A 49 -3.24 -3.59 -13.56
C SER A 49 -3.12 -3.90 -15.06
N SER A 50 -1.93 -3.75 -15.66
CA SER A 50 -1.73 -4.05 -17.09
C SER A 50 -1.93 -5.52 -17.45
N GLN A 51 -1.71 -6.43 -16.51
CA GLN A 51 -1.96 -7.86 -16.67
C GLN A 51 -3.42 -8.24 -16.42
N GLY A 52 -4.28 -7.28 -16.07
CA GLY A 52 -5.72 -7.48 -15.91
C GLY A 52 -6.13 -8.10 -14.59
N TYR A 53 -5.26 -8.18 -13.58
CA TYR A 53 -5.67 -8.67 -12.24
C TYR A 53 -6.56 -7.68 -11.52
N TYR A 54 -6.43 -6.41 -11.88
CA TYR A 54 -6.88 -5.33 -11.05
C TYR A 54 -7.25 -4.11 -11.87
N TYR A 55 -8.47 -3.61 -11.68
CA TYR A 55 -8.96 -2.45 -12.39
C TYR A 55 -9.57 -1.43 -11.45
N TYR A 56 -9.15 -0.18 -11.62
CA TYR A 56 -9.67 0.96 -10.90
C TYR A 56 -10.90 1.51 -11.61
N THR A 57 -12.03 1.49 -10.91
CA THR A 57 -13.34 1.90 -11.44
C THR A 57 -13.62 3.37 -11.13
N GLN A 58 -14.79 3.90 -11.52
CA GLN A 58 -15.23 5.23 -11.07
C GLN A 58 -14.19 6.35 -11.21
N HIS A 59 -13.63 6.54 -12.42
CA HIS A 59 -12.60 7.54 -12.74
C HIS A 59 -12.85 8.95 -12.18
N HIS A 60 -14.12 9.35 -12.07
CA HIS A 60 -14.50 10.64 -11.50
C HIS A 60 -14.33 10.75 -9.97
N LEU A 61 -14.20 9.64 -9.24
CA LEU A 61 -13.92 9.59 -7.79
C LEU A 61 -12.46 9.23 -7.52
N ASN A 62 -11.84 8.41 -8.37
CA ASN A 62 -10.44 8.01 -8.24
C ASN A 62 -9.42 9.09 -8.59
N GLY A 63 -9.86 10.21 -9.16
CA GLY A 63 -8.99 11.34 -9.42
C GLY A 63 -8.06 11.14 -10.61
N PRO A 64 -6.87 11.76 -10.60
CA PRO A 64 -5.95 11.66 -11.72
C PRO A 64 -5.24 10.30 -11.75
N PHE A 65 -4.99 9.81 -12.96
CA PHE A 65 -4.38 8.51 -13.23
C PHE A 65 -3.02 8.69 -13.90
N VAL A 66 -2.12 7.74 -13.63
CA VAL A 66 -0.93 7.47 -14.45
C VAL A 66 -1.13 6.09 -15.05
N ARG A 67 -1.38 6.05 -16.36
CA ARG A 67 -1.86 4.86 -17.08
C ARG A 67 -3.14 4.33 -16.43
N GLU A 68 -3.13 3.10 -15.92
CA GLU A 68 -4.29 2.44 -15.33
C GLU A 68 -4.44 2.70 -13.82
N VAL A 69 -3.47 3.36 -13.19
CA VAL A 69 -3.38 3.48 -11.72
C VAL A 69 -3.69 4.91 -11.25
N PRO A 70 -4.62 5.12 -10.31
CA PRO A 70 -4.83 6.40 -9.65
C PRO A 70 -3.60 6.84 -8.87
N ILE A 71 -3.20 8.10 -9.02
CA ILE A 71 -1.98 8.64 -8.40
C ILE A 71 -2.01 8.52 -6.87
N TRP A 72 -3.19 8.64 -6.25
CA TRP A 72 -3.35 8.58 -4.80
C TRP A 72 -2.96 7.23 -4.21
N ILE A 73 -2.93 6.14 -5.00
CA ILE A 73 -2.53 4.81 -4.54
C ILE A 73 -1.06 4.78 -4.14
N MET A 74 -0.19 5.50 -4.85
CA MET A 74 1.22 5.56 -4.47
C MET A 74 1.39 6.22 -3.09
N TYR A 75 0.58 7.25 -2.80
CA TYR A 75 0.55 7.90 -1.50
C TYR A 75 -0.11 7.01 -0.44
N LEU A 76 -1.17 6.28 -0.77
CA LEU A 76 -1.75 5.26 0.12
C LEU A 76 -0.67 4.27 0.60
N TRP A 77 0.18 3.78 -0.31
CA TRP A 77 1.28 2.87 0.05
C TRP A 77 2.27 3.50 1.03
N VAL A 78 2.70 4.74 0.78
CA VAL A 78 3.59 5.47 1.70
C VAL A 78 2.94 5.59 3.08
N PHE A 79 1.70 6.08 3.11
CA PHE A 79 0.94 6.24 4.34
C PHE A 79 0.79 4.92 5.12
N CYS A 80 0.36 3.84 4.46
CA CYS A 80 0.13 2.55 5.12
C CYS A 80 1.43 1.96 5.67
N ILE A 81 2.51 1.96 4.87
CA ILE A 81 3.81 1.42 5.29
C ILE A 81 4.34 2.20 6.50
N GLN A 82 4.33 3.52 6.43
CA GLN A 82 4.88 4.36 7.48
C GLN A 82 4.02 4.35 8.74
N THR A 83 2.68 4.37 8.60
CA THR A 83 1.76 4.27 9.74
C THR A 83 1.92 2.94 10.45
N SER A 84 2.02 1.83 9.70
CA SER A 84 2.21 0.50 10.30
C SER A 84 3.51 0.42 11.12
N LEU A 85 4.59 1.08 10.67
CA LEU A 85 5.82 1.21 11.44
C LEU A 85 5.61 2.07 12.69
N LEU A 86 5.00 3.25 12.56
CA LEU A 86 4.72 4.14 13.70
C LEU A 86 3.87 3.43 14.77
N VAL A 87 2.82 2.71 14.37
CA VAL A 87 2.00 1.91 15.27
C VAL A 87 2.84 0.82 15.92
N SER A 88 3.64 0.09 15.14
CA SER A 88 4.52 -0.94 15.70
C SER A 88 5.50 -0.38 16.74
N LEU A 89 6.10 0.78 16.48
CA LEU A 89 7.00 1.46 17.42
C LEU A 89 6.24 1.90 18.68
N SER A 90 5.01 2.42 18.53
CA SER A 90 4.17 2.82 19.66
C SER A 90 3.76 1.64 20.57
N LEU A 91 3.71 0.42 20.00
CA LEU A 91 3.48 -0.81 20.75
C LEU A 91 4.73 -1.35 21.45
N GLY A 92 5.87 -0.65 21.34
CA GLY A 92 7.12 -0.98 22.02
C GLY A 92 8.07 -1.89 21.25
N PHE A 93 7.76 -2.24 20.00
CA PHE A 93 8.69 -2.98 19.14
C PHE A 93 9.82 -2.06 18.65
N SER A 94 10.98 -2.64 18.35
CA SER A 94 12.14 -1.91 17.84
C SER A 94 12.94 -2.70 16.80
N GLY A 95 13.77 -2.02 16.02
CA GLY A 95 14.60 -2.64 14.99
C GLY A 95 13.80 -3.54 14.04
N LEU A 96 14.38 -4.68 13.64
CA LEU A 96 13.73 -5.62 12.72
C LEU A 96 12.38 -6.15 13.25
N SER A 97 12.22 -6.29 14.56
CA SER A 97 10.94 -6.73 15.14
C SER A 97 9.81 -5.71 14.87
N ALA A 98 10.11 -4.41 14.86
CA ALA A 98 9.16 -3.37 14.48
C ALA A 98 8.79 -3.46 13.00
N SER A 99 9.75 -3.80 12.13
CA SER A 99 9.47 -4.01 10.70
C SER A 99 8.56 -5.22 10.45
N MET A 100 8.81 -6.33 11.16
CA MET A 100 7.98 -7.54 11.05
C MET A 100 6.54 -7.26 11.49
N MET A 101 6.37 -6.60 12.63
CA MET A 101 5.07 -6.25 13.16
C MET A 101 4.36 -5.19 12.29
N ALA A 102 5.09 -4.23 11.73
CA ALA A 102 4.56 -3.32 10.71
C ALA A 102 4.00 -4.06 9.49
N GLY A 103 4.72 -5.06 8.97
CA GLY A 103 4.22 -5.96 7.92
C GLY A 103 2.91 -6.66 8.30
N LEU A 104 2.83 -7.21 9.51
CA LEU A 104 1.59 -7.84 10.01
C LEU A 104 0.44 -6.84 10.14
N LEU A 105 0.70 -5.64 10.66
CA LEU A 105 -0.31 -4.60 10.81
C LEU A 105 -0.83 -4.12 9.46
N ALA A 106 0.03 -3.94 8.46
CA ALA A 106 -0.36 -3.56 7.12
C ALA A 106 -1.20 -4.64 6.42
N LEU A 107 -0.78 -5.90 6.52
CA LEU A 107 -1.56 -7.07 6.08
C LEU A 107 -2.97 -7.07 6.69
N LEU A 108 -3.06 -6.93 8.02
CA LEU A 108 -4.33 -6.96 8.75
C LEU A 108 -5.21 -5.76 8.38
N PHE A 109 -4.61 -4.58 8.23
CA PHE A 109 -5.31 -3.38 7.78
C PHE A 109 -5.88 -3.58 6.37
N ASP A 110 -5.11 -4.15 5.45
CA ASP A 110 -5.60 -4.43 4.10
C ASP A 110 -6.79 -5.39 4.12
N LEU A 111 -6.62 -6.54 4.79
CA LEU A 111 -7.61 -7.60 4.88
C LEU A 111 -8.93 -7.15 5.54
N ILE A 112 -8.85 -6.37 6.62
CA ILE A 112 -10.00 -6.05 7.48
C ILE A 112 -10.64 -4.72 7.09
N VAL A 113 -9.86 -3.76 6.61
CA VAL A 113 -10.32 -2.37 6.41
C VAL A 113 -10.23 -1.97 4.94
N LEU A 114 -9.02 -1.95 4.37
CA LEU A 114 -8.78 -1.31 3.08
C LEU A 114 -9.53 -2.01 1.95
N GLU A 115 -9.29 -3.30 1.77
CA GLU A 115 -9.88 -4.10 0.70
C GLU A 115 -11.41 -4.21 0.85
N PRO A 116 -11.98 -4.52 2.04
CA PRO A 116 -13.43 -4.49 2.22
C PRO A 116 -14.06 -3.12 1.91
N TYR A 117 -13.43 -2.03 2.33
CA TYR A 117 -13.98 -0.69 2.15
C TYR A 117 -13.89 -0.21 0.70
N LEU A 118 -12.73 -0.36 0.06
CA LEU A 118 -12.46 0.22 -1.26
C LEU A 118 -12.99 -0.68 -2.39
N SER A 119 -12.96 -2.00 -2.26
CA SER A 119 -13.55 -2.91 -3.25
C SER A 119 -15.06 -3.05 -3.15
N ARG A 120 -15.60 -3.28 -1.94
CA ARG A 120 -17.01 -3.65 -1.78
C ARG A 120 -17.91 -2.46 -1.50
N THR A 121 -17.51 -1.59 -0.56
CA THR A 121 -18.38 -0.49 -0.10
C THR A 121 -18.43 0.64 -1.13
N ILE A 122 -17.27 1.16 -1.54
CA ILE A 122 -17.21 2.29 -2.48
C ILE A 122 -17.04 1.81 -3.93
N SER A 123 -16.50 0.60 -4.13
CA SER A 123 -16.18 0.07 -5.48
C SER A 123 -15.26 1.00 -6.26
N LEU A 124 -14.17 1.44 -5.64
CA LEU A 124 -13.11 2.22 -6.29
C LEU A 124 -12.16 1.33 -7.08
N TRP A 125 -12.08 0.05 -6.77
CA TRP A 125 -11.34 -0.92 -7.55
C TRP A 125 -12.00 -2.30 -7.48
N LYS A 126 -11.64 -3.17 -8.42
CA LYS A 126 -12.14 -4.54 -8.50
C LYS A 126 -11.05 -5.49 -8.95
N TRP A 127 -11.06 -6.67 -8.33
CA TRP A 127 -10.24 -7.80 -8.76
C TRP A 127 -10.94 -8.56 -9.88
N THR A 128 -10.16 -8.93 -10.89
CA THR A 128 -10.61 -9.76 -12.02
C THR A 128 -9.77 -11.03 -12.08
N PRO A 129 -10.39 -12.22 -12.19
CA PRO A 129 -9.65 -13.44 -12.42
C PRO A 129 -8.99 -13.37 -13.80
N VAL A 130 -7.67 -13.56 -13.85
CA VAL A 130 -6.90 -13.62 -15.10
C VAL A 130 -6.64 -15.07 -15.45
N GLU A 131 -7.05 -15.50 -16.64
CA GLU A 131 -6.74 -16.84 -17.16
C GLU A 131 -5.22 -17.03 -17.26
N GLY A 132 -4.70 -18.12 -16.66
CA GLY A 132 -3.26 -18.41 -16.65
C GLY A 132 -2.42 -17.52 -15.73
N GLY A 133 -3.05 -16.67 -14.91
CA GLY A 133 -2.34 -15.76 -14.02
C GLY A 133 -1.67 -16.40 -12.80
N TYR A 134 -0.82 -15.65 -12.09
CA TYR A 134 -0.13 -16.02 -10.84
C TYR A 134 -1.09 -16.51 -9.74
N PHE A 135 -2.39 -16.18 -9.83
CA PHE A 135 -3.45 -16.60 -8.91
C PHE A 135 -4.49 -17.56 -9.52
N ARG A 136 -4.19 -18.19 -10.67
CA ARG A 136 -5.13 -19.09 -11.38
C ARG A 136 -5.67 -20.25 -10.55
N PHE A 137 -5.02 -20.59 -9.44
CA PHE A 137 -5.40 -21.70 -8.57
C PHE A 137 -6.48 -21.33 -7.54
N ILE A 138 -6.84 -20.05 -7.40
CA ILE A 138 -7.85 -19.60 -6.44
C ILE A 138 -9.24 -19.69 -7.10
N PRO A 139 -10.19 -20.46 -6.53
CA PRO A 139 -11.55 -20.55 -7.05
C PRO A 139 -12.18 -19.16 -7.22
N GLU A 140 -12.81 -18.90 -8.37
CA GLU A 140 -13.45 -17.61 -8.68
C GLU A 140 -14.45 -17.15 -7.62
N ARG A 141 -15.07 -18.10 -6.90
CA ARG A 141 -15.99 -17.82 -5.79
C ARG A 141 -15.31 -17.11 -4.61
N LEU A 142 -14.01 -17.32 -4.40
CA LEU A 142 -13.24 -16.68 -3.33
C LEU A 142 -12.74 -15.27 -3.73
N ASN A 143 -12.48 -15.02 -5.01
CA ASN A 143 -12.14 -13.69 -5.54
C ASN A 143 -13.28 -12.66 -5.42
N ARG A 144 -14.51 -13.10 -5.13
CA ARG A 144 -15.65 -12.19 -4.88
C ARG A 144 -15.64 -11.58 -3.48
N PHE A 145 -14.90 -12.20 -2.55
CA PHE A 145 -14.97 -11.81 -1.15
C PHE A 145 -13.72 -11.06 -0.71
N THR A 146 -12.54 -11.39 -1.20
CA THR A 146 -11.30 -10.79 -0.71
C THR A 146 -10.35 -10.61 -1.89
N ALA A 147 -9.32 -9.78 -1.72
CA ALA A 147 -8.22 -9.78 -2.67
C ALA A 147 -7.62 -11.20 -2.78
N PRO A 148 -6.99 -11.56 -3.92
CA PRO A 148 -6.30 -12.83 -4.05
C PRO A 148 -5.26 -13.01 -2.92
N PRO A 149 -5.09 -14.21 -2.34
CA PRO A 149 -4.11 -14.49 -1.29
C PRO A 149 -2.72 -13.88 -1.44
N GLY A 150 -2.17 -13.76 -2.65
CA GLY A 150 -0.85 -13.13 -2.78
C GLY A 150 -0.86 -11.60 -2.69
N ASN A 151 -2.02 -10.93 -2.81
CA ASN A 151 -2.13 -9.53 -2.40
C ASN A 151 -1.73 -9.38 -0.92
N TYR A 152 -2.21 -10.27 -0.05
CA TYR A 152 -1.88 -10.28 1.36
C TYR A 152 -0.40 -10.58 1.62
N VAL A 153 0.22 -11.44 0.80
CA VAL A 153 1.67 -11.64 0.84
C VAL A 153 2.42 -10.34 0.50
N VAL A 154 1.96 -9.58 -0.49
CA VAL A 154 2.55 -8.27 -0.84
C VAL A 154 2.33 -7.25 0.28
N TRP A 155 1.12 -7.17 0.84
CA TRP A 155 0.79 -6.28 1.97
C TRP A 155 1.52 -6.63 3.27
N TYR A 156 2.10 -7.82 3.38
CA TYR A 156 3.06 -8.15 4.44
C TYR A 156 4.50 -7.82 4.04
N LEU A 157 4.96 -8.40 2.92
CA LEU A 157 6.37 -8.38 2.52
C LEU A 157 6.85 -6.97 2.16
N PHE A 158 6.03 -6.19 1.46
CA PHE A 158 6.47 -4.88 1.00
C PHE A 158 6.67 -3.90 2.17
N PRO A 159 5.72 -3.75 3.12
CA PRO A 159 5.98 -2.97 4.33
C PRO A 159 7.15 -3.52 5.16
N PHE A 160 7.27 -4.84 5.31
CA PHE A 160 8.39 -5.46 6.03
C PHE A 160 9.74 -5.08 5.40
N ILE A 161 9.88 -5.22 4.08
CA ILE A 161 11.11 -4.92 3.34
C ILE A 161 11.41 -3.42 3.38
N ALA A 162 10.42 -2.57 3.11
CA ALA A 162 10.59 -1.11 3.10
C ALA A 162 11.00 -0.57 4.49
N ASN A 163 10.41 -1.10 5.57
CA ASN A 163 10.78 -0.74 6.93
C ASN A 163 12.15 -1.32 7.34
N SER A 164 12.44 -2.56 6.94
CA SER A 164 13.75 -3.17 7.20
C SER A 164 14.88 -2.40 6.51
N LEU A 165 14.65 -1.92 5.28
CA LEU A 165 15.58 -1.06 4.56
C LEU A 165 15.87 0.23 5.33
N LEU A 166 14.83 0.92 5.81
CA LEU A 166 15.01 2.12 6.64
C LEU A 166 15.86 1.84 7.88
N ILE A 167 15.56 0.76 8.59
CA ILE A 167 16.27 0.38 9.81
C ILE A 167 17.73 0.04 9.52
N VAL A 168 18.00 -0.73 8.46
CA VAL A 168 19.37 -1.05 8.05
C VAL A 168 20.14 0.21 7.67
N LEU A 169 19.54 1.13 6.92
CA LEU A 169 20.19 2.40 6.57
C LEU A 169 20.58 3.20 7.81
N VAL A 170 19.68 3.29 8.79
CA VAL A 170 19.94 3.99 10.07
C VAL A 170 21.03 3.31 10.90
N TYR A 171 21.23 1.99 10.78
CA TYR A 171 22.33 1.30 11.46
C TYR A 171 23.68 1.46 10.76
N LEU A 172 23.68 1.69 9.44
CA LEU A 172 24.89 1.78 8.64
C LEU A 172 25.48 3.20 8.59
N PHE A 173 24.65 4.24 8.80
CA PHE A 173 25.01 5.65 8.67
C PHE A 173 24.51 6.47 9.85
#